data_AF-A0A4T0FXK0-F1
#
_entry.id   AF-A0A4T0FXK0-F1
#
_cell.length_a   1.000
_cell.length_b   1.000
_cell.length_c   1.000
_cell.angle_alpha   90.00
_cell.angle_beta   90.00
_cell.angle_gamma   90.00
#
_symmetry.space_group_name_H-M   'P 1'
#
loop_
_entity.id
_entity.type
_entity.pdbx_description
1 polymer ?
#
loop_
_entity_poly.entity_id
_entity_poly.type
_entity_poly.pdbx_seq_one_letter_code
_entity_poly.pdbx_strand_id
1 'polypeptide(L)'
;MSLIARAARTARTAQFGRSLTRAYSQQPPASPSDPDSTSAYEYKLQHSPRSPPPLPAQEPPRRWSAEESVKNILYNTPPPSTQPFKRHILNALVQNEPGVLSRVSGILAARGFNIDSLVVCRTEVRDLSRMCICIRGQDAVVEQARRQLEDLVPVWAVLDYTNTSVIERELLLVKVSLLGPEYFNEHFKPSASDPSFSLESARTYDEALTQFSQNQRPSEVQEDLTKMSLSEALRTKHAHLAALKNLAEQFSGRLVDVSSDSVIVEVTGKSTRLDAFLGLVRAFGVLEASRTGMMVMPRTPLPASWAEESDVAAEVEEMDNSLLPPG
;
A
#
# COMPACT_ATOMS: atom_id res chain seq x y z
N MET A 1 3.21 38.34 -42.93
CA MET A 1 1.98 38.90 -43.50
C MET A 1 0.80 38.23 -42.82
N SER A 2 0.40 38.67 -41.62
CA SER A 2 -0.43 39.85 -41.28
C SER A 2 -1.95 39.62 -41.44
N LEU A 3 -2.62 39.57 -40.27
CA LEU A 3 -4.03 39.95 -39.96
C LEU A 3 -5.10 38.94 -40.42
N ILE A 4 -6.04 38.51 -39.57
CA ILE A 4 -7.17 39.31 -39.06
C ILE A 4 -7.70 38.79 -37.70
N ALA A 5 -7.84 39.77 -36.78
CA ALA A 5 -8.75 39.97 -35.65
C ALA A 5 -9.53 38.80 -34.98
N ARG A 6 -9.42 38.73 -33.64
CA ARG A 6 -10.54 38.33 -32.78
C ARG A 6 -10.56 39.13 -31.46
N ALA A 7 -11.77 39.57 -31.12
CA ALA A 7 -12.10 40.69 -30.25
C ALA A 7 -11.81 40.48 -28.75
N ALA A 8 -11.31 41.55 -28.11
CA ALA A 8 -11.28 41.70 -26.66
C ALA A 8 -12.70 41.96 -26.14
N ARG A 9 -13.19 41.11 -25.23
CA ARG A 9 -14.37 41.41 -24.39
C ARG A 9 -13.89 42.00 -23.07
N THR A 10 -14.11 43.31 -22.93
CA THR A 10 -14.01 44.06 -21.67
C THR A 10 -15.03 43.53 -20.66
N ALA A 11 -14.54 43.02 -19.53
CA ALA A 11 -15.38 42.75 -18.35
C ALA A 11 -15.71 44.09 -17.67
N ARG A 12 -17.00 44.44 -17.62
CA ARG A 12 -17.50 45.55 -16.80
C ARG A 12 -17.62 45.09 -15.35
N THR A 13 -16.89 45.72 -14.46
CA THR A 13 -17.04 45.64 -13.01
C THR A 13 -18.34 46.33 -12.62
N ALA A 14 -19.33 45.56 -12.16
CA ALA A 14 -20.53 46.11 -11.52
C ALA A 14 -20.29 46.14 -10.01
N GLN A 15 -20.04 47.33 -9.47
CA GLN A 15 -20.10 47.59 -8.04
C GLN A 15 -21.56 47.58 -7.60
N PHE A 16 -21.92 46.69 -6.67
CA PHE A 16 -23.15 46.80 -5.90
C PHE A 16 -22.80 46.90 -4.42
N GLY A 17 -22.61 48.13 -3.96
CA GLY A 17 -22.71 48.47 -2.54
C GLY A 17 -24.17 48.60 -2.17
N ARG A 18 -24.65 47.77 -1.23
CA ARG A 18 -25.81 48.08 -0.40
C ARG A 18 -25.57 47.57 1.01
N SER A 19 -25.14 48.48 1.88
CA SER A 19 -25.25 48.35 3.32
C SER A 19 -26.73 48.24 3.71
N LEU A 20 -27.12 47.12 4.33
CA LEU A 20 -28.41 46.99 4.99
C LEU A 20 -28.18 46.84 6.50
N THR A 21 -28.05 47.96 7.19
CA THR A 21 -28.38 48.03 8.61
C THR A 21 -29.90 47.92 8.71
N ARG A 22 -30.42 46.79 9.21
CA ARG A 22 -31.84 46.69 9.58
C ARG A 22 -31.95 46.64 11.09
N ALA A 23 -32.50 47.70 11.66
CA ALA A 23 -32.88 47.79 13.05
C ALA A 23 -33.90 46.69 13.40
N TYR A 24 -33.65 45.99 14.51
CA TYR A 24 -34.62 45.07 15.12
C TYR A 24 -35.80 45.89 15.65
N SER A 25 -36.95 45.83 14.97
CA SER A 25 -38.22 46.26 15.58
C SER A 25 -38.65 45.20 16.59
N GLN A 26 -38.51 45.51 17.88
CA GLN A 26 -39.09 44.71 18.96
C GLN A 26 -40.59 45.03 19.04
N GLN A 27 -41.41 44.28 18.31
CA GLN A 27 -42.84 44.16 18.61
C GLN A 27 -43.19 42.67 18.63
N PRO A 28 -43.65 42.12 19.76
CA PRO A 28 -44.12 40.75 19.79
C PRO A 28 -45.42 40.65 18.97
N PRO A 29 -45.62 39.61 18.15
CA PRO A 29 -46.88 39.42 17.45
C PRO A 29 -47.99 39.19 18.49
N ALA A 30 -49.14 39.83 18.25
CA ALA A 30 -50.34 39.69 19.07
C ALA A 30 -50.85 38.24 19.11
N SER A 31 -51.57 37.91 20.18
CA SER A 31 -52.11 36.58 20.53
C SER A 31 -52.88 35.88 19.41
N PRO A 32 -52.85 34.54 19.34
CA PRO A 32 -53.45 33.79 18.25
C PRO A 32 -54.97 33.74 18.39
N SER A 33 -55.69 34.34 17.45
CA SER A 33 -57.11 34.05 17.20
C SER A 33 -57.21 33.01 16.08
N ASP A 34 -57.72 31.83 16.45
CA ASP A 34 -58.18 30.69 15.65
C ASP A 34 -57.25 30.11 14.56
N PRO A 35 -57.02 28.78 14.54
CA PRO A 35 -56.18 28.13 13.54
C PRO A 35 -56.97 28.02 12.23
N ASP A 36 -57.03 29.09 11.46
CA ASP A 36 -57.60 29.04 10.13
C ASP A 36 -56.68 28.21 9.21
N SER A 37 -57.27 27.31 8.43
CA SER A 37 -56.55 26.30 7.61
C SER A 37 -55.72 26.93 6.48
N THR A 38 -55.84 28.24 6.31
CA THR A 38 -55.17 29.08 5.31
C THR A 38 -54.06 29.96 5.90
N SER A 39 -53.94 30.04 7.23
CA SER A 39 -52.94 30.89 7.93
C SER A 39 -51.50 30.57 7.55
N ALA A 40 -51.18 29.29 7.30
CA ALA A 40 -49.87 28.85 6.83
C ALA A 40 -49.56 29.33 5.40
N TYR A 41 -50.58 29.47 4.55
CA TYR A 41 -50.42 29.98 3.19
C TYR A 41 -50.19 31.49 3.20
N GLU A 42 -50.92 32.22 4.03
CA GLU A 42 -50.77 33.67 4.20
C GLU A 42 -49.40 34.03 4.80
N TYR A 43 -48.93 33.26 5.78
CA TYR A 43 -47.57 33.39 6.32
C TYR A 43 -46.50 33.18 5.24
N LYS A 44 -46.67 32.18 4.37
CA LYS A 44 -45.73 31.87 3.26
C LYS A 44 -45.79 32.90 2.12
N LEU A 45 -46.92 33.57 1.93
CA LEU A 45 -47.06 34.69 1.00
C LEU A 45 -46.43 35.97 1.55
N GLN A 46 -46.59 36.24 2.84
CA GLN A 46 -46.01 37.42 3.51
C GLN A 46 -44.49 37.27 3.76
N HIS A 47 -44.02 36.03 3.92
CA HIS A 47 -42.60 35.70 4.04
C HIS A 47 -42.08 35.14 2.72
N SER A 48 -41.59 36.03 1.85
CA SER A 48 -40.84 35.63 0.65
C SER A 48 -39.77 34.59 1.05
N PRO A 49 -39.65 33.45 0.35
CA PRO A 49 -38.72 32.40 0.74
C PRO A 49 -37.32 33.01 0.80
N ARG A 50 -36.76 33.10 2.01
CA ARG A 50 -35.36 33.48 2.19
C ARG A 50 -34.56 32.51 1.34
N SER A 51 -33.90 33.00 0.29
CA SER A 51 -32.94 32.20 -0.44
C SER A 51 -31.99 31.60 0.60
N PRO A 52 -31.76 30.27 0.59
CA PRO A 52 -30.81 29.67 1.51
C PRO A 52 -29.46 30.40 1.37
N PRO A 53 -28.67 30.48 2.46
CA PRO A 53 -27.33 31.06 2.38
C PRO A 53 -26.54 30.37 1.25
N PRO A 54 -25.75 31.12 0.45
CA PRO A 54 -25.04 30.54 -0.67
C PRO A 54 -24.08 29.46 -0.15
N LEU A 55 -24.30 28.22 -0.59
CA LEU A 55 -23.36 27.13 -0.33
C LEU A 55 -22.07 27.42 -1.10
N PRO A 56 -20.88 27.12 -0.54
CA PRO A 56 -19.64 27.15 -1.30
C PRO A 56 -19.78 26.17 -2.47
N ALA A 57 -19.84 26.69 -3.69
CA ALA A 57 -19.86 25.85 -4.88
C ALA A 57 -18.50 25.15 -4.98
N GLN A 58 -18.44 23.86 -4.66
CA GLN A 58 -17.30 23.04 -5.05
C GLN A 58 -17.40 22.85 -6.55
N GLU A 59 -16.54 23.55 -7.30
CA GLU A 59 -16.39 23.28 -8.72
C GLU A 59 -16.03 21.80 -8.88
N PRO A 60 -16.80 21.02 -9.66
CA PRO A 60 -16.44 19.64 -9.92
C PRO A 60 -15.03 19.62 -10.52
N PRO A 61 -14.19 18.64 -10.16
CA PRO A 61 -12.83 18.56 -10.67
C PRO A 61 -12.83 18.62 -12.19
N ARG A 62 -11.87 19.36 -12.76
CA ARG A 62 -11.71 19.57 -14.19
C ARG A 62 -11.80 18.23 -14.92
N ARG A 63 -12.76 18.08 -15.83
CA ARG A 63 -12.88 16.86 -16.66
C ARG A 63 -11.66 16.79 -17.58
N TRP A 64 -10.88 15.72 -17.48
CA TRP A 64 -9.71 15.52 -18.34
C TRP A 64 -10.11 15.37 -19.81
N SER A 65 -9.33 15.97 -20.70
CA SER A 65 -9.41 15.69 -22.15
C SER A 65 -8.86 14.29 -22.44
N ALA A 66 -9.31 13.65 -23.52
CA ALA A 66 -8.78 12.35 -23.95
C ALA A 66 -7.25 12.38 -24.11
N GLU A 67 -6.70 13.47 -24.65
CA GLU A 67 -5.26 13.68 -24.84
C GLU A 67 -4.50 13.75 -23.50
N GLU A 68 -5.07 14.45 -22.52
CA GLU A 68 -4.49 14.62 -21.19
C GLU A 68 -4.50 13.29 -20.42
N SER A 69 -5.57 12.52 -20.56
CA SER A 69 -5.70 11.16 -20.02
C SER A 69 -4.67 10.20 -20.64
N VAL A 70 -4.52 10.21 -21.97
CA VAL A 70 -3.53 9.37 -22.67
C VAL A 70 -2.11 9.73 -22.23
N LYS A 71 -1.80 11.03 -22.12
CA LYS A 71 -0.50 11.51 -21.63
C LYS A 71 -0.23 11.06 -20.20
N ASN A 72 -1.24 11.09 -19.33
CA ASN A 72 -1.10 10.64 -17.94
C ASN A 72 -0.86 9.12 -17.88
N ILE A 73 -1.53 8.33 -18.72
CA ILE A 73 -1.31 6.88 -18.81
C ILE A 73 0.12 6.59 -19.27
N LEU A 74 0.58 7.22 -20.36
CA LEU A 74 1.92 7.00 -20.90
C LEU A 74 3.02 7.47 -19.94
N TYR A 75 2.79 8.56 -19.21
CA TYR A 75 3.75 9.07 -18.22
C TYR A 75 3.89 8.15 -17.00
N ASN A 76 2.79 7.53 -16.57
CA ASN A 76 2.79 6.61 -15.41
C ASN A 76 3.09 5.16 -15.80
N THR A 77 3.24 4.84 -17.09
CA THR A 77 3.60 3.49 -17.52
C THR A 77 5.12 3.35 -17.43
N PRO A 78 5.66 2.52 -16.51
CA PRO A 78 7.10 2.33 -16.40
C PRO A 78 7.67 1.69 -17.68
N PRO A 79 8.87 2.09 -18.13
CA PRO A 79 9.51 1.46 -19.29
C PRO A 79 9.80 -0.02 -19.04
N PRO A 80 9.78 -0.88 -20.08
CA PRO A 80 10.10 -2.30 -19.92
C PRO A 80 11.59 -2.48 -19.56
N SER A 81 11.86 -3.24 -18.50
CA SER A 81 13.21 -3.53 -18.01
C SER A 81 13.95 -4.50 -18.93
N THR A 82 15.18 -4.16 -19.32
CA THR A 82 16.09 -4.98 -20.14
C THR A 82 16.67 -6.13 -19.29
N GLN A 83 16.00 -7.30 -19.32
CA GLN A 83 16.29 -8.55 -18.60
C GLN A 83 16.58 -8.40 -17.09
N PRO A 84 15.53 -8.31 -16.26
CA PRO A 84 15.70 -8.16 -14.81
C PRO A 84 16.17 -9.45 -14.14
N PHE A 85 16.96 -9.33 -13.07
CA PHE A 85 17.17 -10.41 -12.09
C PHE A 85 15.80 -10.98 -11.68
N LYS A 86 15.53 -12.23 -12.01
CA LYS A 86 14.27 -12.91 -11.65
C LYS A 86 14.40 -13.44 -10.22
N ARG A 87 13.28 -13.43 -9.50
CA ARG A 87 13.17 -14.11 -8.21
C ARG A 87 12.94 -15.59 -8.47
N HIS A 88 13.87 -16.42 -8.01
CA HIS A 88 13.78 -17.87 -8.07
C HIS A 88 13.37 -18.45 -6.72
N ILE A 89 12.58 -19.51 -6.75
CA ILE A 89 12.04 -20.17 -5.56
C ILE A 89 12.48 -21.63 -5.60
N LEU A 90 13.40 -21.99 -4.72
CA LEU A 90 13.89 -23.35 -4.56
C LEU A 90 13.27 -24.01 -3.32
N ASN A 91 12.89 -25.27 -3.45
CA ASN A 91 12.43 -26.10 -2.36
C ASN A 91 13.37 -27.28 -2.16
N ALA A 92 14.15 -27.24 -1.08
CA ALA A 92 15.05 -28.33 -0.73
C ALA A 92 14.39 -29.25 0.30
N LEU A 93 14.34 -30.54 0.02
CA LEU A 93 13.93 -31.58 0.95
C LEU A 93 15.18 -32.09 1.66
N VAL A 94 15.27 -31.86 2.97
CA VAL A 94 16.48 -32.10 3.74
C VAL A 94 16.19 -33.01 4.92
N GLN A 95 17.16 -33.84 5.27
CA GLN A 95 17.12 -34.61 6.50
C GLN A 95 17.26 -33.66 7.70
N ASN A 96 16.43 -33.84 8.72
CA ASN A 96 16.44 -32.99 9.92
C ASN A 96 17.51 -33.49 10.90
N GLU A 97 18.76 -33.20 10.60
CA GLU A 97 19.93 -33.45 11.44
C GLU A 97 20.56 -32.14 11.94
N PRO A 98 21.22 -32.14 13.11
CA PRO A 98 21.92 -30.96 13.61
C PRO A 98 23.00 -30.51 12.61
N GLY A 99 23.05 -29.21 12.32
CA GLY A 99 24.05 -28.60 11.43
C GLY A 99 23.66 -28.54 9.95
N VAL A 100 22.54 -29.14 9.52
CA VAL A 100 22.08 -29.09 8.12
C VAL A 100 21.76 -27.66 7.67
N LEU A 101 21.09 -26.87 8.51
CA LEU A 101 20.79 -25.46 8.22
C LEU A 101 22.08 -24.63 8.01
N SER A 102 23.08 -24.83 8.86
CA SER A 102 24.38 -24.13 8.75
C SER A 102 25.13 -24.52 7.48
N ARG A 103 25.03 -25.79 7.04
CA ARG A 103 25.66 -26.27 5.82
C ARG A 103 25.00 -25.68 4.57
N VAL A 104 23.66 -25.69 4.50
CA VAL A 104 22.88 -25.14 3.39
C VAL A 104 23.08 -23.63 3.26
N SER A 105 22.91 -22.89 4.36
CA SER A 105 23.13 -21.44 4.38
C SER A 105 24.59 -21.08 4.11
N GLY A 106 25.54 -21.85 4.65
CA GLY A 106 26.97 -21.66 4.42
C GLY A 106 27.40 -21.82 2.97
N ILE A 107 26.86 -22.81 2.25
CA ILE A 107 27.14 -22.98 0.81
C ILE A 107 26.60 -21.81 -0.01
N LEU A 108 25.40 -21.34 0.32
CA LEU A 108 24.82 -20.22 -0.39
C LEU A 108 25.59 -18.92 -0.15
N ALA A 109 25.98 -18.67 1.10
CA ALA A 109 26.76 -17.49 1.48
C ALA A 109 28.20 -17.53 0.95
N ALA A 110 28.87 -18.69 1.00
CA ALA A 110 30.27 -18.83 0.53
C ALA A 110 30.43 -18.54 -0.96
N ARG A 111 29.37 -18.72 -1.75
CA ARG A 111 29.35 -18.42 -3.19
C ARG A 111 28.78 -17.04 -3.52
N GLY A 112 28.36 -16.28 -2.51
CA GLY A 112 27.85 -14.93 -2.67
C GLY A 112 26.49 -14.86 -3.36
N PHE A 113 25.63 -15.88 -3.23
CA PHE A 113 24.27 -15.78 -3.74
C PHE A 113 23.45 -14.83 -2.87
N ASN A 114 22.67 -13.96 -3.51
CA ASN A 114 21.79 -13.03 -2.81
C ASN A 114 20.50 -13.73 -2.38
N ILE A 115 20.42 -14.11 -1.10
CA ILE A 115 19.29 -14.82 -0.51
C ILE A 115 18.28 -13.78 -0.03
N ASP A 116 17.10 -13.74 -0.65
CA ASP A 116 15.98 -12.91 -0.20
C ASP A 116 15.36 -13.45 1.09
N SER A 117 15.19 -14.77 1.16
CA SER A 117 14.53 -15.45 2.28
C SER A 117 14.95 -16.92 2.32
N LEU A 118 15.19 -17.42 3.53
CA LEU A 118 15.40 -18.84 3.81
C LEU A 118 14.52 -19.24 4.99
N VAL A 119 13.58 -20.16 4.76
CA VAL A 119 12.68 -20.68 5.79
C VAL A 119 12.83 -22.19 5.88
N VAL A 120 12.90 -22.71 7.11
CA VAL A 120 12.85 -24.15 7.37
C VAL A 120 11.49 -24.51 7.92
N CYS A 121 10.78 -25.37 7.20
CA CYS A 121 9.49 -25.91 7.60
C CYS A 121 9.65 -27.38 7.99
N ARG A 122 9.28 -27.74 9.22
CA ARG A 122 9.20 -29.15 9.62
C ARG A 122 8.02 -29.81 8.90
N THR A 123 8.23 -31.00 8.35
CA THR A 123 7.13 -31.78 7.75
C THR A 123 6.51 -32.72 8.78
N GLU A 124 5.37 -33.34 8.44
CA GLU A 124 4.75 -34.36 9.29
C GLU A 124 5.63 -35.61 9.44
N VAL A 125 6.42 -35.90 8.42
CA VAL A 125 7.36 -37.03 8.41
C VAL A 125 8.53 -36.72 9.34
N ARG A 126 8.84 -37.68 10.22
CA ARG A 126 10.00 -37.58 11.12
C ARG A 126 11.29 -37.47 10.30
N ASP A 127 12.23 -36.70 10.84
CA ASP A 127 13.55 -36.50 10.25
C ASP A 127 13.55 -35.91 8.82
N LEU A 128 12.43 -35.35 8.36
CA LEU A 128 12.31 -34.67 7.08
C LEU A 128 11.86 -33.21 7.28
N SER A 129 12.63 -32.29 6.70
CA SER A 129 12.33 -30.87 6.68
C SER A 129 12.33 -30.35 5.26
N ARG A 130 11.53 -29.29 5.04
CA ARG A 130 11.39 -28.59 3.78
C ARG A 130 11.98 -27.20 3.95
N MET A 131 13.04 -26.89 3.21
CA MET A 131 13.65 -25.57 3.18
C MET A 131 13.17 -24.82 1.95
N CYS A 132 12.49 -23.70 2.16
CA CYS A 132 12.09 -22.75 1.12
C CYS A 132 13.16 -21.67 1.02
N ILE A 133 13.80 -21.58 -0.15
CA ILE A 133 14.92 -20.66 -0.40
C ILE A 133 14.52 -19.76 -1.57
N CYS A 134 14.61 -18.46 -1.36
CA CYS A 134 14.32 -17.44 -2.38
C CYS A 134 15.64 -16.73 -2.74
N ILE A 135 15.99 -16.74 -4.02
CA ILE A 135 17.25 -16.18 -4.51
C ILE A 135 16.93 -15.23 -5.67
N ARG A 136 17.64 -14.11 -5.76
CA ARG A 136 17.60 -13.24 -6.95
C ARG A 136 18.84 -13.51 -7.79
N GLY A 137 18.65 -13.78 -9.08
CA GLY A 137 19.75 -14.16 -9.95
C GLY A 137 19.34 -14.32 -11.41
N GLN A 138 20.31 -14.69 -12.23
CA GLN A 138 20.08 -15.24 -13.56
C GLN A 138 19.90 -16.76 -13.45
N ASP A 139 19.12 -17.34 -14.36
CA ASP A 139 18.79 -18.77 -14.38
C ASP A 139 20.03 -19.68 -14.30
N ALA A 140 21.09 -19.36 -15.02
CA ALA A 140 22.33 -20.14 -15.02
C ALA A 140 23.02 -20.20 -13.64
N VAL A 141 23.01 -19.08 -12.92
CA VAL A 141 23.61 -18.94 -11.58
C VAL A 141 22.77 -19.69 -10.54
N VAL A 142 21.44 -19.61 -10.67
CA VAL A 142 20.50 -20.29 -9.76
C VAL A 142 20.51 -21.80 -9.99
N GLU A 143 20.58 -22.27 -11.23
CA GLU A 143 20.71 -23.69 -11.55
C GLU A 143 22.02 -24.26 -10.98
N GLN A 144 23.09 -23.46 -10.99
CA GLN A 144 24.33 -23.83 -10.31
C GLN A 144 24.13 -23.97 -8.80
N ALA A 145 23.41 -23.04 -8.16
CA ALA A 145 23.07 -23.12 -6.74
C ALA A 145 22.21 -24.37 -6.43
N ARG A 146 21.22 -24.68 -7.27
CA ARG A 146 20.36 -25.86 -7.17
C ARG A 146 21.17 -27.15 -7.16
N ARG A 147 22.06 -27.33 -8.14
CA ARG A 147 22.95 -28.51 -8.26
C ARG A 147 23.85 -28.69 -7.06
N GLN A 148 24.37 -27.59 -6.50
CA GLN A 148 25.26 -27.64 -5.34
C GLN A 148 24.54 -27.99 -4.05
N LEU A 149 23.29 -27.54 -3.90
CA LEU A 149 22.45 -27.93 -2.78
C LEU A 149 22.03 -29.39 -2.90
N GLU A 150 21.82 -29.90 -4.11
CA GLU A 150 21.49 -31.30 -4.38
C GLU A 150 22.67 -32.26 -4.16
N ASP A 151 23.92 -31.80 -4.35
CA ASP A 151 25.15 -32.58 -4.08
C ASP A 151 25.41 -32.81 -2.57
N LEU A 152 24.67 -32.16 -1.69
CA LEU A 152 24.80 -32.33 -0.26
C LEU A 152 24.21 -33.66 0.21
N VAL A 153 25.02 -34.47 0.89
CA VAL A 153 24.60 -35.74 1.52
C VAL A 153 23.26 -35.65 2.31
N PRO A 154 23.01 -34.65 3.18
CA PRO A 154 21.74 -34.58 3.93
C PRO A 154 20.55 -34.06 3.12
N VAL A 155 20.73 -33.70 1.84
CA VAL A 155 19.67 -33.18 0.97
C VAL A 155 19.17 -34.30 0.07
N TRP A 156 17.87 -34.57 0.11
CA TRP A 156 17.24 -35.60 -0.70
C TRP A 156 16.97 -35.14 -2.13
N ALA A 157 16.48 -33.91 -2.28
CA ALA A 157 16.18 -33.31 -3.57
C ALA A 157 16.04 -31.80 -3.45
N VAL A 158 16.30 -31.08 -4.54
CA VAL A 158 16.05 -29.64 -4.67
C VAL A 158 15.19 -29.37 -5.89
N LEU A 159 13.97 -28.92 -5.64
CA LEU A 159 12.97 -28.59 -6.66
C LEU A 159 13.01 -27.09 -6.97
N ASP A 160 12.88 -26.73 -8.24
CA ASP A 160 12.68 -25.34 -8.66
C ASP A 160 11.19 -25.09 -8.95
N TYR A 161 10.61 -24.11 -8.27
CA TYR A 161 9.22 -23.69 -8.43
C TYR A 161 9.07 -22.36 -9.18
N THR A 162 10.13 -21.83 -9.76
CA THR A 162 10.14 -20.52 -10.44
C THR A 162 9.11 -20.41 -11.58
N ASN A 163 8.92 -21.48 -12.35
CA ASN A 163 7.97 -21.53 -13.47
C ASN A 163 6.73 -22.37 -13.17
N THR A 164 6.53 -22.78 -11.91
CA THR A 164 5.39 -23.60 -11.50
C THR A 164 4.34 -22.73 -10.82
N SER A 165 3.06 -23.08 -10.98
CA SER A 165 2.00 -22.39 -10.27
C SER A 165 2.07 -22.73 -8.77
N VAL A 166 2.32 -21.72 -7.92
CA VAL A 166 2.53 -21.91 -6.48
C VAL A 166 1.66 -21.00 -5.62
N ILE A 167 1.45 -21.41 -4.37
CA ILE A 167 0.91 -20.57 -3.29
C ILE A 167 2.08 -20.12 -2.43
N GLU A 168 2.35 -18.82 -2.45
CA GLU A 168 3.29 -18.17 -1.53
C GLU A 168 2.53 -17.60 -0.32
N ARG A 169 3.10 -17.78 0.86
CA ARG A 169 2.61 -17.24 2.13
C ARG A 169 3.76 -16.77 2.99
N GLU A 170 3.48 -15.75 3.77
CA GLU A 170 4.31 -15.17 4.83
C GLU A 170 3.38 -14.76 5.96
N LEU A 171 3.89 -14.77 7.19
CA LEU A 171 3.22 -14.32 8.38
C LEU A 171 3.93 -13.06 8.90
N LEU A 172 3.15 -12.05 9.24
CA LEU A 172 3.61 -10.81 9.85
C LEU A 172 2.86 -10.59 11.16
N LEU A 173 3.62 -10.40 12.24
CA LEU A 173 3.16 -9.86 13.50
C LEU A 173 3.74 -8.45 13.63
N VAL A 174 2.88 -7.45 13.77
CA VAL A 174 3.32 -6.06 13.92
C VAL A 174 2.68 -5.43 15.14
N LYS A 175 3.52 -4.83 15.99
CA LYS A 175 3.10 -4.03 17.13
C LYS A 175 3.07 -2.56 16.71
N VAL A 176 1.90 -1.94 16.88
CA VAL A 176 1.63 -0.58 16.41
C VAL A 176 1.21 0.29 17.58
N SER A 177 1.68 1.55 17.59
CA SER A 177 1.28 2.55 18.58
C SER A 177 -0.16 3.01 18.35
N LEU A 178 -0.88 3.25 19.45
CA LEU A 178 -2.20 3.92 19.44
C LEU A 178 -2.10 5.41 19.77
N LEU A 179 -0.93 5.87 20.22
CA LEU A 179 -0.70 7.25 20.67
C LEU A 179 -0.60 8.26 19.53
N GLY A 180 -0.48 7.79 18.28
CA GLY A 180 -0.39 8.62 17.09
C GLY A 180 1.04 8.83 16.58
N PRO A 181 1.18 9.38 15.37
CA PRO A 181 2.48 9.63 14.74
C PRO A 181 3.30 10.70 15.46
N GLU A 182 2.66 11.67 16.11
CA GLU A 182 3.35 12.75 16.81
C GLU A 182 4.16 12.18 17.98
N TYR A 183 3.51 11.36 18.83
CA TYR A 183 4.17 10.68 19.94
C TYR A 183 5.31 9.77 19.47
N PHE A 184 5.07 9.06 18.36
CA PHE A 184 6.09 8.20 17.76
C PHE A 184 7.31 9.00 17.31
N ASN A 185 7.10 10.15 16.65
CA ASN A 185 8.19 11.00 16.17
C ASN A 185 9.00 11.64 17.31
N GLU A 186 8.40 11.97 18.45
CA GLU A 186 9.17 12.52 19.58
C GLU A 186 10.04 11.46 20.27
N HIS A 187 9.52 10.25 20.45
CA HIS A 187 10.23 9.19 21.19
C HIS A 187 11.16 8.33 20.33
N PHE A 188 10.90 8.23 19.02
CA PHE A 188 11.65 7.38 18.10
C PHE A 188 12.37 8.14 16.98
N LYS A 189 12.41 9.48 17.02
CA LYS A 189 13.40 10.22 16.22
C LYS A 189 14.78 9.72 16.64
N PRO A 190 15.60 9.17 15.72
CA PRO A 190 16.98 8.88 16.06
C PRO A 190 17.59 10.21 16.49
N SER A 191 18.06 10.27 17.74
CA SER A 191 18.95 11.35 18.13
C SER A 191 20.07 11.36 17.11
N ALA A 192 20.39 12.52 16.53
CA ALA A 192 21.48 12.66 15.57
C ALA A 192 22.86 12.19 16.11
N SER A 193 22.92 11.75 17.37
CA SER A 193 24.06 11.22 18.09
C SER A 193 24.29 9.70 17.97
N ASP A 194 23.38 8.91 17.38
CA ASP A 194 23.58 7.45 17.26
C ASP A 194 24.11 7.05 15.86
N PRO A 195 25.42 6.76 15.71
CA PRO A 195 26.05 6.45 14.43
C PRO A 195 25.75 5.03 13.91
N SER A 196 24.99 4.20 14.64
CA SER A 196 24.74 2.78 14.28
C SER A 196 23.51 2.54 13.40
N PHE A 197 22.71 3.57 13.10
CA PHE A 197 21.55 3.43 12.21
C PHE A 197 21.97 3.79 10.77
N SER A 198 22.12 2.76 9.93
CA SER A 198 22.62 2.86 8.55
C SER A 198 21.82 3.86 7.70
N LEU A 199 22.55 4.74 7.00
CA LEU A 199 22.06 5.82 6.12
C LEU A 199 21.00 5.40 5.07
N GLU A 200 20.86 4.12 4.75
CA GLU A 200 19.97 3.65 3.68
C GLU A 200 18.49 3.60 4.09
N SER A 201 18.19 3.22 5.34
CA SER A 201 16.80 3.18 5.85
C SER A 201 16.24 4.57 6.14
N ALA A 202 17.14 5.53 6.42
CA ALA A 202 16.80 6.93 6.62
C ALA A 202 16.36 7.59 5.30
N ARG A 203 17.02 7.30 4.16
CA ARG A 203 16.71 7.96 2.87
C ARG A 203 15.28 7.77 2.40
N THR A 204 14.73 6.57 2.51
CA THR A 204 13.36 6.29 2.03
C THR A 204 12.28 6.96 2.88
N TYR A 205 12.51 7.11 4.19
CA TYR A 205 11.61 7.83 5.09
C TYR A 205 11.77 9.34 4.97
N ASP A 206 13.01 9.82 4.92
CA ASP A 206 13.35 11.24 4.93
C ASP A 206 13.04 11.90 3.58
N GLU A 207 13.20 11.21 2.43
CA GLU A 207 12.74 11.70 1.11
C GLU A 207 11.21 11.75 1.01
N ALA A 208 10.51 10.75 1.55
CA ALA A 208 9.05 10.73 1.54
C ALA A 208 8.47 11.84 2.42
N LEU A 209 9.08 12.15 3.57
CA LEU A 209 8.69 13.27 4.43
C LEU A 209 9.11 14.63 3.87
N THR A 210 10.31 14.79 3.32
CA THR A 210 10.76 16.08 2.74
C THR A 210 9.97 16.48 1.50
N GLN A 211 9.50 15.53 0.68
CA GLN A 211 8.61 15.83 -0.45
C GLN A 211 7.23 16.34 0.00
N PHE A 212 6.73 15.90 1.16
CA PHE A 212 5.51 16.46 1.77
C PHE A 212 5.75 17.78 2.51
N SER A 213 6.92 17.94 3.14
CA SER A 213 7.27 19.13 3.95
C SER A 213 7.69 20.35 3.12
N GLN A 214 8.03 20.22 1.83
CA GLN A 214 8.41 21.38 1.01
C GLN A 214 7.31 22.42 0.80
N ASN A 215 6.05 22.14 1.19
CA ASN A 215 4.95 23.10 1.10
C ASN A 215 4.56 23.79 2.41
N GLN A 216 5.18 23.50 3.56
CA GLN A 216 4.86 24.19 4.82
C GLN A 216 6.11 24.53 5.65
N ARG A 217 6.19 25.81 6.04
CA ARG A 217 7.31 26.43 6.76
C ARG A 217 7.56 25.78 8.14
N PRO A 218 8.82 25.57 8.57
CA PRO A 218 9.15 24.80 9.77
C PRO A 218 9.28 25.65 11.04
N SER A 219 8.19 26.29 11.50
CA SER A 219 8.23 27.03 12.78
C SER A 219 6.97 26.96 13.65
N GLU A 220 5.92 26.22 13.27
CA GLU A 220 4.65 26.20 14.05
C GLU A 220 4.23 24.81 14.58
N VAL A 221 4.92 23.72 14.23
CA VAL A 221 4.46 22.33 14.55
C VAL A 221 5.04 21.78 15.87
N GLN A 222 5.90 22.53 16.58
CA GLN A 222 6.70 22.02 17.70
C GLN A 222 5.99 22.06 19.08
N GLU A 223 4.71 22.47 19.18
CA GLU A 223 4.06 22.74 20.47
C GLU A 223 2.93 21.77 20.91
N ASP A 224 2.58 20.71 20.17
CA ASP A 224 1.23 20.14 20.33
C ASP A 224 1.10 18.89 21.23
N LEU A 225 2.19 18.23 21.65
CA LEU A 225 2.07 17.00 22.46
C LEU A 225 1.76 17.22 23.94
N THR A 226 1.91 18.44 24.45
CA THR A 226 1.47 18.82 25.81
C THR A 226 0.06 19.42 25.86
N LYS A 227 -0.67 19.50 24.73
CA LYS A 227 -1.94 20.24 24.64
C LYS A 227 -3.22 19.39 24.64
N MET A 228 -3.14 18.08 24.44
CA MET A 228 -4.37 17.25 24.42
C MET A 228 -4.87 16.91 25.82
N SER A 229 -6.17 17.10 26.03
CA SER A 229 -6.83 16.65 27.26
C SER A 229 -6.84 15.12 27.36
N LEU A 230 -6.84 14.56 28.58
CA LEU A 230 -6.88 13.09 28.79
C LEU A 230 -8.05 12.41 28.06
N SER A 231 -9.22 13.05 28.07
CA SER A 231 -10.41 12.56 27.38
C SER A 231 -10.29 12.60 25.86
N GLU A 232 -9.58 13.60 25.33
CA GLU A 232 -9.29 13.71 23.90
C GLU A 232 -8.27 12.67 23.45
N ALA A 233 -7.18 12.53 24.19
CA ALA A 233 -6.19 11.48 23.96
C ALA A 233 -6.85 10.09 23.96
N LEU A 234 -7.75 9.81 24.91
CA LEU A 234 -8.48 8.53 24.95
C LEU A 234 -9.35 8.31 23.70
N ARG A 235 -10.05 9.34 23.21
CA ARG A 235 -10.85 9.23 21.98
C ARG A 235 -9.97 8.99 20.76
N THR A 236 -8.85 9.70 20.66
CA THR A 236 -7.87 9.53 19.58
C THR A 236 -7.30 8.11 19.57
N LYS A 237 -6.93 7.56 20.73
CA LYS A 237 -6.49 6.15 20.86
C LYS A 237 -7.54 5.17 20.34
N HIS A 238 -8.81 5.35 20.71
CA HIS A 238 -9.90 4.49 20.24
C HIS A 238 -10.16 4.64 18.74
N ALA A 239 -10.00 5.85 18.19
CA ALA A 239 -10.11 6.09 16.75
C ALA A 239 -8.98 5.38 15.98
N HIS A 240 -7.74 5.46 16.47
CA HIS A 240 -6.60 4.73 15.89
C HIS A 240 -6.79 3.21 15.95
N LEU A 241 -7.25 2.69 17.09
CA LEU A 241 -7.57 1.27 17.24
C LEU A 241 -8.61 0.85 16.20
N ALA A 242 -9.71 1.59 16.06
CA ALA A 242 -10.77 1.28 15.10
C ALA A 242 -10.25 1.32 13.64
N ALA A 243 -9.42 2.30 13.30
CA ALA A 243 -8.79 2.38 11.98
C ALA A 243 -7.87 1.17 11.71
N LEU A 244 -7.02 0.80 12.68
CA LEU A 244 -6.14 -0.36 12.57
C LEU A 244 -6.93 -1.68 12.48
N LYS A 245 -8.04 -1.80 13.19
CA LYS A 245 -8.95 -2.94 13.06
C LYS A 245 -9.53 -3.05 11.66
N ASN A 246 -10.02 -1.96 11.09
CA ASN A 246 -10.57 -1.95 9.73
C ASN A 246 -9.49 -2.29 8.69
N LEU A 247 -8.28 -1.74 8.84
CA LEU A 247 -7.14 -2.09 7.98
C LEU A 247 -6.77 -3.57 8.10
N ALA A 248 -6.71 -4.12 9.31
CA ALA A 248 -6.45 -5.54 9.52
C ALA A 248 -7.49 -6.40 8.82
N GLU A 249 -8.79 -6.11 8.98
CA GLU A 249 -9.87 -6.85 8.35
C GLU A 249 -9.79 -6.83 6.80
N GLN A 250 -9.47 -5.67 6.21
CA GLN A 250 -9.29 -5.54 4.75
C GLN A 250 -8.13 -6.39 4.22
N PHE A 251 -7.06 -6.54 5.01
CA PHE A 251 -5.91 -7.38 4.67
C PHE A 251 -6.07 -8.84 5.11
N SER A 252 -7.27 -9.23 5.57
CA SER A 252 -7.57 -10.57 6.13
C SER A 252 -6.68 -10.93 7.34
N GLY A 253 -6.25 -9.91 8.08
CA GLY A 253 -5.53 -10.02 9.35
C GLY A 253 -6.46 -9.98 10.56
N ARG A 254 -5.86 -10.09 11.75
CA ARG A 254 -6.56 -10.12 13.04
C ARG A 254 -5.79 -9.31 14.07
N LEU A 255 -6.50 -8.70 15.00
CA LEU A 255 -5.90 -8.11 16.21
C LEU A 255 -5.73 -9.24 17.23
N VAL A 256 -4.49 -9.50 17.63
CA VAL A 256 -4.15 -10.58 18.57
C VAL A 256 -4.06 -10.06 20.00
N ASP A 257 -3.56 -8.84 20.18
CA ASP A 257 -3.40 -8.20 21.49
C ASP A 257 -3.77 -6.71 21.41
N VAL A 258 -4.44 -6.21 22.44
CA VAL A 258 -4.83 -4.79 22.57
C VAL A 258 -4.44 -4.34 23.97
N SER A 259 -3.46 -3.43 24.03
CA SER A 259 -2.99 -2.79 25.26
C SER A 259 -3.49 -1.35 25.37
N SER A 260 -3.10 -0.62 26.42
CA SER A 260 -3.47 0.78 26.64
C SER A 260 -2.95 1.70 25.54
N ASP A 261 -1.75 1.43 25.04
CA ASP A 261 -0.99 2.34 24.18
C ASP A 261 -0.53 1.69 22.87
N SER A 262 -0.74 0.38 22.72
CA SER A 262 -0.31 -0.36 21.52
C SER A 262 -1.24 -1.52 21.21
N VAL A 263 -1.23 -1.97 19.96
CA VAL A 263 -1.96 -3.13 19.46
C VAL A 263 -1.04 -4.05 18.68
N ILE A 264 -1.24 -5.36 18.76
CA ILE A 264 -0.53 -6.34 17.93
C ILE A 264 -1.50 -6.86 16.86
N VAL A 265 -1.09 -6.74 15.60
CA VAL A 265 -1.84 -7.21 14.44
C VAL A 265 -1.08 -8.35 13.78
N GLU A 266 -1.80 -9.43 13.51
CA GLU A 266 -1.36 -10.58 12.73
C GLU A 266 -1.93 -10.49 11.31
N VAL A 267 -1.07 -10.60 10.30
CA VAL A 267 -1.48 -10.65 8.89
C VAL A 267 -0.74 -11.79 8.20
N THR A 268 -1.47 -12.60 7.43
CA THR A 268 -0.89 -13.66 6.59
C THR A 268 -1.20 -13.37 5.13
N GLY A 269 -0.19 -13.47 4.25
CA GLY A 269 -0.40 -13.16 2.84
C GLY A 269 0.83 -13.40 1.99
N LYS A 270 0.77 -12.95 0.74
CA LYS A 270 1.95 -12.88 -0.14
C LYS A 270 2.87 -11.75 0.34
N SER A 271 4.17 -11.83 0.04
CA SER A 271 5.15 -10.80 0.43
C SER A 271 4.70 -9.39 0.04
N THR A 272 4.22 -9.23 -1.21
CA THR A 272 3.73 -7.94 -1.74
C THR A 272 2.53 -7.38 -0.98
N ARG A 273 1.63 -8.25 -0.49
CA ARG A 273 0.46 -7.84 0.30
C ARG A 273 0.89 -7.40 1.69
N LEU A 274 1.87 -8.07 2.31
CA LEU A 274 2.40 -7.69 3.61
C LEU A 274 3.21 -6.38 3.54
N ASP A 275 3.97 -6.17 2.46
CA ASP A 275 4.67 -4.91 2.21
C ASP A 275 3.70 -3.73 2.10
N ALA A 276 2.58 -3.92 1.38
CA ALA A 276 1.53 -2.91 1.28
C ALA A 276 0.87 -2.64 2.65
N PHE A 277 0.60 -3.68 3.44
CA PHE A 277 0.04 -3.53 4.79
C PHE A 277 0.99 -2.74 5.71
N LEU A 278 2.28 -3.11 5.74
CA LEU A 278 3.30 -2.38 6.49
C LEU A 278 3.39 -0.92 6.02
N GLY A 279 3.33 -0.68 4.71
CA GLY A 279 3.30 0.68 4.14
C GLY A 279 2.18 1.56 4.72
N LEU A 280 0.97 1.01 4.86
CA LEU A 280 -0.18 1.73 5.42
C LEU A 280 -0.08 1.93 6.94
N VAL A 281 0.37 0.90 7.67
CA VAL A 281 0.43 0.92 9.13
C VAL A 281 1.59 1.77 9.66
N ARG A 282 2.63 1.99 8.85
CA ARG A 282 3.78 2.86 9.18
C ARG A 282 3.36 4.27 9.64
N ALA A 283 2.27 4.80 9.10
CA ALA A 283 1.76 6.13 9.48
C ALA A 283 1.29 6.21 10.95
N PHE A 284 0.91 5.10 11.57
CA PHE A 284 0.49 5.06 12.98
C PHE A 284 1.68 4.94 13.96
N GLY A 285 2.86 4.57 13.46
CA GLY A 285 4.04 4.27 14.27
C GLY A 285 4.16 2.77 14.56
N VAL A 286 4.99 2.09 13.78
CA VAL A 286 5.34 0.68 14.02
C VAL A 286 6.41 0.61 15.11
N LEU A 287 6.06 0.02 16.25
CA LEU A 287 6.96 -0.15 17.39
C LEU A 287 7.89 -1.35 17.19
N GLU A 288 7.34 -2.45 16.69
CA GLU A 288 8.07 -3.70 16.46
C GLU A 288 7.39 -4.49 15.33
N ALA A 289 8.17 -5.23 14.53
CA ALA A 289 7.63 -6.15 13.54
C ALA A 289 8.43 -7.45 13.52
N SER A 290 7.72 -8.56 13.55
CA SER A 290 8.25 -9.90 13.34
C SER A 290 7.62 -10.48 12.08
N ARG A 291 8.44 -10.70 11.06
CA ARG A 291 8.01 -11.21 9.75
C ARG A 291 8.73 -12.53 9.49
N THR A 292 7.97 -13.56 9.10
CA THR A 292 8.56 -14.81 8.63
C THR A 292 9.11 -14.64 7.22
N GLY A 293 10.00 -15.53 6.80
CA GLY A 293 10.31 -15.64 5.37
C GLY A 293 9.16 -16.28 4.58
N MET A 294 9.35 -16.34 3.26
CA MET A 294 8.39 -16.89 2.32
C MET A 294 8.34 -18.43 2.38
N MET A 295 7.16 -18.97 2.67
CA MET A 295 6.84 -20.39 2.50
C MET A 295 6.05 -20.59 1.22
N VAL A 296 6.32 -21.71 0.54
CA VAL A 296 5.75 -21.97 -0.78
C VAL A 296 5.28 -23.42 -0.88
N MET A 297 4.11 -23.61 -1.50
CA MET A 297 3.57 -24.91 -1.87
C MET A 297 3.14 -24.90 -3.34
N PRO A 298 3.50 -25.92 -4.14
CA PRO A 298 3.04 -26.03 -5.52
C PRO A 298 1.53 -26.31 -5.55
N ARG A 299 0.84 -25.69 -6.52
CA ARG A 299 -0.56 -26.02 -6.82
C ARG A 299 -0.61 -27.01 -7.96
N THR A 300 -1.59 -27.89 -7.90
CA THR A 300 -2.01 -28.65 -9.06
C THR A 300 -2.82 -27.72 -9.97
N PRO A 301 -2.36 -27.40 -11.19
CA PRO A 301 -3.19 -26.66 -12.13
C PRO A 301 -4.40 -27.54 -12.50
N LEU A 302 -5.60 -26.97 -12.41
CA LEU A 302 -6.79 -27.63 -12.94
C LEU A 302 -6.82 -27.35 -14.44
N PRO A 303 -6.70 -28.37 -15.32
CA PRO A 303 -6.94 -28.16 -16.73
C PRO A 303 -8.40 -27.74 -16.88
N ALA A 304 -8.63 -26.54 -17.40
CA ALA A 304 -9.96 -26.13 -17.77
C ALA A 304 -10.36 -27.01 -18.96
N SER A 305 -11.19 -28.04 -18.74
CA SER A 305 -11.72 -28.89 -19.82
C SER A 305 -12.63 -28.15 -20.81
N TRP A 306 -12.77 -26.84 -20.65
CA TRP A 306 -13.60 -25.90 -21.42
C TRP A 306 -12.77 -24.76 -22.02
N ALA A 307 -11.48 -24.66 -21.68
CA ALA A 307 -10.56 -23.81 -22.42
C ALA A 307 -10.13 -24.65 -23.63
N GLU A 308 -10.66 -24.29 -24.79
CA GLU A 308 -10.34 -24.90 -26.07
C GLU A 308 -8.81 -25.07 -26.23
N GLU A 309 -8.41 -26.12 -26.93
CA GLU A 309 -7.02 -26.47 -27.30
C GLU A 309 -6.32 -25.40 -28.17
N SER A 310 -6.77 -24.14 -28.14
CA SER A 310 -6.38 -23.09 -29.09
C SER A 310 -5.03 -22.44 -28.82
N ASP A 311 -4.41 -22.63 -27.65
CA ASP A 311 -3.15 -21.94 -27.29
C ASP A 311 -1.92 -22.85 -27.17
N VAL A 312 -2.03 -24.16 -27.43
CA VAL A 312 -0.87 -25.09 -27.34
C VAL A 312 -0.17 -25.34 -28.68
N ALA A 313 -0.64 -24.74 -29.77
CA ALA A 313 -0.09 -24.92 -31.12
C ALA A 313 0.73 -23.73 -31.64
N ALA A 314 1.00 -22.69 -30.82
CA ALA A 314 1.74 -21.49 -31.26
C ALA A 314 3.24 -21.50 -30.93
N GLU A 315 3.76 -22.59 -30.35
CA GLU A 315 5.21 -22.82 -30.19
C GLU A 315 5.64 -24.09 -30.95
N VAL A 316 5.48 -24.08 -32.28
CA VAL A 316 6.18 -25.03 -33.16
C VAL A 316 6.84 -24.25 -34.29
N GLU A 317 8.15 -24.05 -34.10
CA GLU A 317 9.21 -23.83 -35.09
C GLU A 317 9.09 -22.62 -36.03
N GLU A 318 10.06 -21.70 -35.92
CA GLU A 318 10.48 -20.83 -37.03
C GLU A 318 10.87 -21.70 -38.24
N MET A 319 9.91 -21.96 -39.11
CA MET A 319 10.14 -22.63 -40.39
C MET A 319 10.91 -21.67 -41.31
N ASP A 320 12.12 -22.06 -41.73
CA ASP A 320 12.96 -21.28 -42.63
C ASP A 320 12.26 -21.06 -43.99
N ASN A 321 11.98 -19.80 -44.31
CA ASN A 321 11.29 -19.36 -45.53
C ASN A 321 12.05 -19.68 -46.83
N SER A 322 13.28 -20.20 -46.74
CA SER A 322 14.08 -20.65 -47.89
C SER A 322 13.62 -21.98 -48.51
N LEU A 323 12.74 -22.74 -47.84
CA LEU A 323 12.21 -24.04 -48.27
C LEU A 323 10.88 -23.99 -49.02
N LEU A 324 10.28 -22.80 -49.20
CA LEU A 324 9.04 -22.68 -49.97
C LEU A 324 9.35 -22.75 -51.48
N PRO A 325 8.63 -23.58 -52.27
CA PRO A 325 8.80 -23.60 -53.71
C PRO A 325 8.34 -22.26 -54.31
N PRO A 326 9.06 -21.71 -55.30
CA PRO A 326 8.66 -20.46 -55.92
C PRO A 326 7.33 -20.63 -56.65
N GLY A 327 6.33 -19.87 -56.22
CA GLY A 327 5.07 -19.64 -56.93
C GLY A 327 5.16 -18.42 -57.83
#